data_AF-A0A926LSN4-F1
#
_entry.id   AF-A0A926LSN4-F1
#
_cell.length_a   1.000
_cell.length_b   1.000
_cell.length_c   1.000
_cell.angle_alpha   90.00
_cell.angle_beta   90.00
_cell.angle_gamma   90.00
#
_symmetry.space_group_name_H-M   'P 1'
#
loop_
_entity.id
_entity.type
_entity.pdbx_description
1 polymer ?
#
loop_
_entity_poly.entity_id
_entity_poly.type
_entity_poly.pdbx_seq_one_letter_code
_entity_poly.pdbx_strand_id
1 'polypeptide(L)'
;MNIFKKFILLNFILLLVSCGTAKDAFINQKKRSTDEFLVEKKSPLVMPPDYNELPIPKEKIEQTDINENEFKTLITQKNQDTKSDSNEDVNKNFEELLLDKIKKN
;
A
#
# COMPACT_ATOMS: atom_id res chain seq x y z
N MET A 1 -35.50 -16.23 -61.90
CA MET A 1 -36.19 -15.41 -60.87
C MET A 1 -36.37 -16.12 -59.53
N ASN A 2 -36.89 -17.36 -59.50
CA ASN A 2 -37.29 -18.02 -58.25
C ASN A 2 -36.12 -18.47 -57.35
N ILE A 3 -34.98 -18.88 -57.92
CA ILE A 3 -33.75 -19.19 -57.16
C ILE A 3 -33.21 -17.94 -56.45
N PHE A 4 -33.20 -16.78 -57.12
CA PHE A 4 -32.75 -15.51 -56.56
C PHE A 4 -33.65 -15.07 -55.39
N LYS A 5 -34.98 -15.22 -55.53
CA LYS A 5 -35.92 -14.94 -54.43
C LYS A 5 -35.67 -15.84 -53.21
N LYS A 6 -35.38 -17.13 -53.43
CA LYS A 6 -35.01 -18.06 -52.34
C LYS A 6 -33.68 -17.69 -51.68
N PHE A 7 -32.70 -17.23 -52.46
CA PHE A 7 -31.42 -16.77 -51.94
C PHE A 7 -31.56 -15.50 -51.09
N ILE A 8 -32.38 -14.54 -51.53
CA ILE A 8 -32.74 -13.35 -50.73
C ILE A 8 -33.41 -13.76 -49.41
N LEU A 9 -34.38 -14.68 -49.47
CA LEU A 9 -35.11 -15.15 -48.28
C LEU A 9 -34.18 -15.83 -47.26
N LEU A 10 -33.22 -16.63 -47.75
CA LEU A 10 -32.24 -17.32 -46.91
C LEU A 10 -31.28 -16.34 -46.22
N ASN A 11 -30.81 -15.32 -46.93
CA ASN A 11 -29.96 -14.28 -46.34
C ASN A 11 -30.72 -13.44 -45.29
N PHE A 12 -32.01 -13.18 -45.53
CA PHE A 12 -32.85 -12.47 -44.57
C PHE A 12 -33.04 -13.26 -43.27
N ILE A 13 -33.24 -14.58 -43.36
CA ILE A 13 -33.35 -15.45 -42.17
C ILE A 13 -32.03 -15.45 -41.36
N LEU A 14 -30.88 -15.44 -42.04
CA LEU A 14 -29.57 -15.47 -41.39
C LEU A 14 -29.26 -14.17 -40.65
N LEU A 15 -29.68 -13.02 -41.19
CA LEU A 15 -29.58 -11.72 -40.53
C LEU A 15 -30.40 -11.66 -39.23
N LEU A 16 -31.59 -12.27 -39.20
CA LEU A 16 -32.46 -12.27 -38.01
C LEU A 16 -31.86 -13.07 -36.84
N VAL A 17 -31.10 -14.13 -37.11
CA VAL A 17 -30.45 -14.96 -36.08
C VAL A 17 -29.30 -14.22 -35.37
N SER A 18 -28.68 -13.24 -36.03
CA SER A 18 -27.53 -12.50 -35.48
C SER A 18 -27.89 -11.33 -34.54
N CYS A 19 -29.17 -11.07 -34.29
CA CYS A 19 -29.63 -9.87 -33.55
C CYS A 19 -29.51 -9.99 -32.01
N GLY A 20 -29.09 -11.15 -31.47
CA GLY A 20 -29.03 -11.37 -30.02
C GLY A 20 -28.07 -10.44 -29.26
N THR A 21 -26.94 -10.07 -29.88
CA THR A 21 -25.89 -9.23 -29.27
C THR A 21 -26.22 -7.74 -29.26
N ALA A 22 -27.13 -7.29 -30.13
CA ALA A 22 -27.56 -5.89 -30.16
C ALA A 22 -28.27 -5.51 -28.86
N LYS A 23 -29.06 -6.43 -28.29
CA LYS A 23 -29.75 -6.23 -27.01
C LYS A 23 -28.75 -5.92 -25.90
N ASP A 24 -27.64 -6.65 -25.81
CA ASP A 24 -26.63 -6.48 -24.76
C ASP A 24 -25.75 -5.24 -24.98
N ALA A 25 -25.68 -4.73 -26.23
CA ALA A 25 -25.00 -3.48 -26.57
C ALA A 25 -25.85 -2.23 -26.25
N PHE A 26 -27.19 -2.33 -26.37
CA PHE A 26 -28.12 -1.26 -26.00
C PHE A 26 -28.57 -1.32 -24.53
N ILE A 27 -28.41 -2.46 -23.87
CA ILE A 27 -28.48 -2.54 -22.41
C ILE A 27 -27.26 -1.80 -21.88
N ASN A 28 -27.51 -0.69 -21.20
CA ASN A 28 -26.49 -0.06 -20.37
C ASN A 28 -26.11 -1.11 -19.31
N GLN A 29 -25.01 -1.82 -19.54
CA GLN A 29 -24.39 -2.67 -18.55
C GLN A 29 -23.93 -1.71 -17.46
N LYS A 30 -24.83 -1.38 -16.52
CA LYS A 30 -24.47 -0.67 -15.30
C LYS A 30 -23.40 -1.55 -14.67
N LYS A 31 -22.14 -1.20 -14.89
CA LYS A 31 -21.03 -1.68 -14.09
C LYS A 31 -21.52 -1.45 -12.68
N ARG A 32 -21.74 -2.53 -11.93
CA ARG A 32 -22.02 -2.44 -10.50
C ARG A 32 -20.71 -1.94 -9.89
N SER A 33 -20.46 -0.65 -10.05
CA SER A 33 -19.41 0.07 -9.36
C SER A 33 -19.94 0.26 -7.97
N THR A 34 -19.90 -0.82 -7.19
CA THR A 34 -20.02 -0.77 -5.75
C THR A 34 -18.77 -0.07 -5.25
N ASP A 35 -18.71 1.26 -5.40
CA ASP A 35 -17.95 2.14 -4.48
C ASP A 35 -18.67 2.19 -3.12
N GLU A 36 -19.27 1.06 -2.74
CA GLU A 36 -19.79 0.82 -1.42
C GLU A 36 -18.56 0.57 -0.57
N PHE A 37 -18.18 1.58 0.21
CA PHE A 37 -17.14 1.41 1.22
C PHE A 37 -17.50 0.18 2.07
N LEU A 38 -16.59 -0.79 2.13
CA LEU A 38 -16.73 -1.94 3.01
C LEU A 38 -16.58 -1.46 4.46
N VAL A 39 -17.71 -1.10 5.09
CA VAL A 39 -17.74 -0.67 6.49
C VAL A 39 -17.74 -1.91 7.37
N GLU A 40 -16.56 -2.43 7.66
CA GLU A 40 -16.39 -3.50 8.63
C GLU A 40 -16.59 -2.96 10.05
N LYS A 41 -17.48 -3.59 10.82
CA LYS A 41 -17.64 -3.29 12.24
C LYS A 41 -16.39 -3.77 12.97
N LYS A 42 -15.54 -2.84 13.39
CA LYS A 42 -14.45 -3.13 14.30
C LYS A 42 -15.02 -3.61 15.63
N SER A 43 -14.41 -4.65 16.20
CA SER A 43 -14.66 -5.07 17.57
C SER A 43 -14.49 -3.87 18.51
N PRO A 44 -15.27 -3.79 19.61
CA PRO A 44 -15.09 -2.73 20.59
C PRO A 44 -13.65 -2.75 21.11
N LEU A 45 -13.14 -1.58 21.49
CA LEU A 45 -11.86 -1.47 22.17
C LEU A 45 -11.95 -2.27 23.47
N VAL A 46 -11.27 -3.41 23.53
CA VAL A 46 -11.13 -4.19 24.76
C VAL A 46 -9.79 -3.87 25.37
N MET A 47 -9.79 -3.64 26.68
CA MET A 47 -8.55 -3.52 27.43
C MET A 47 -7.86 -4.90 27.51
N PRO A 48 -6.52 -4.94 27.42
CA PRO A 48 -5.78 -6.16 27.71
C PRO A 48 -6.12 -6.69 29.11
N PRO A 49 -6.16 -8.02 29.31
CA PRO A 49 -6.48 -8.63 30.60
C PRO A 49 -5.57 -8.13 31.73
N ASP A 50 -4.32 -7.81 31.40
CA ASP A 50 -3.27 -7.45 32.37
C ASP A 50 -3.03 -5.93 32.42
N TYR A 51 -4.01 -5.10 32.00
CA TYR A 51 -3.85 -3.63 32.00
C TYR A 51 -3.54 -3.03 33.38
N ASN A 52 -3.96 -3.71 34.45
CA ASN A 52 -3.70 -3.28 35.82
C ASN A 52 -2.36 -3.81 36.37
N GLU A 53 -1.64 -4.65 35.62
CA GLU A 53 -0.38 -5.22 36.05
C GLU A 53 0.77 -4.32 35.60
N LEU A 54 1.60 -3.91 36.55
CA LEU A 54 2.83 -3.19 36.27
C LEU A 54 3.97 -4.20 36.13
N PRO A 55 4.88 -4.02 35.15
CA PRO A 55 6.07 -4.86 35.06
C PRO A 55 6.89 -4.72 36.34
N ILE A 56 7.41 -5.84 36.82
CA ILE A 56 8.29 -5.84 38.00
C ILE A 56 9.53 -5.02 37.65
N PRO A 57 9.90 -4.01 38.47
CA PRO A 57 11.15 -3.30 38.30
C PRO A 57 12.30 -4.31 38.29
N LYS A 58 13.17 -4.24 37.29
CA LYS A 58 14.42 -5.00 37.34
C LYS A 58 15.17 -4.53 38.57
N GLU A 59 15.35 -5.40 39.56
CA GLU A 59 16.39 -5.18 40.56
C GLU A 59 17.68 -4.95 39.78
N LYS A 60 18.42 -3.90 40.15
CA LYS A 60 19.77 -3.71 39.65
C LYS A 60 20.55 -4.93 40.12
N ILE A 61 20.66 -5.94 39.25
CA ILE A 61 21.82 -6.81 39.28
C ILE A 61 22.96 -5.82 39.18
N GLU A 62 23.71 -5.63 40.28
CA GLU A 62 24.99 -4.96 40.25
C GLU A 62 25.86 -5.77 39.29
N GLN A 63 25.76 -5.43 38.00
CA GLN A 63 26.72 -5.85 37.00
C GLN A 63 27.97 -5.09 37.38
N THR A 64 28.82 -5.75 38.18
CA THR A 64 30.17 -5.31 38.50
C THR A 64 30.80 -4.75 37.24
N ASP A 65 31.24 -3.50 37.35
CA ASP A 65 31.72 -2.63 36.29
C ASP A 65 32.79 -3.29 35.42
N ILE A 66 32.41 -3.66 34.19
CA ILE A 66 33.38 -4.00 33.13
C ILE A 66 33.48 -2.86 32.10
N ASN A 67 32.51 -1.92 32.08
CA ASN A 67 32.36 -0.95 30.98
C ASN A 67 32.59 0.53 31.34
N GLU A 68 32.94 0.88 32.59
CA GLU A 68 33.23 2.29 32.94
C GLU A 68 34.37 2.88 32.08
N ASN A 69 35.38 2.06 31.78
CA ASN A 69 36.53 2.50 30.99
C ASN A 69 36.16 2.82 29.54
N GLU A 70 35.29 2.03 28.91
CA GLU A 70 34.84 2.26 27.53
C GLU A 70 33.99 3.54 27.43
N PHE A 71 33.06 3.74 28.37
CA PHE A 71 32.26 4.96 28.44
C PHE A 71 33.10 6.22 28.66
N LYS A 72 34.11 6.13 29.55
CA LYS A 72 35.02 7.24 29.81
C LYS A 72 35.86 7.61 28.58
N THR A 73 36.29 6.61 27.80
CA THR A 73 37.01 6.86 26.53
C THR A 73 36.13 7.54 25.49
N LEU A 74 34.86 7.15 25.36
CA LEU A 74 33.90 7.77 24.44
C LEU A 74 33.63 9.25 24.78
N ILE A 75 33.58 9.61 26.07
CA ILE A 75 33.37 11.00 26.51
C ILE A 75 34.62 11.85 26.27
N THR A 76 35.81 11.31 26.51
CA THR A 76 37.07 12.06 26.35
C THR A 76 37.46 12.27 24.89
N GLN A 77 36.93 11.46 23.96
CA GLN A 77 37.25 11.54 22.54
C GLN A 77 36.46 12.61 21.75
N LYS A 78 35.50 13.31 22.38
CA LYS A 78 34.62 14.30 21.72
C LYS A 78 35.25 15.69 21.48
N ASN A 79 36.57 15.81 21.40
CA ASN A 79 37.25 17.06 21.01
C ASN A 79 38.25 16.82 19.88
N GLN A 80 37.86 16.04 18.87
CA GLN A 80 38.51 16.09 17.57
C GLN A 80 37.43 16.33 16.52
N ASP A 81 37.60 17.43 15.80
CA ASP A 81 36.72 17.96 14.77
C ASP A 81 36.29 16.89 13.77
N THR A 82 35.09 16.33 13.95
CA THR A 82 34.39 15.66 12.86
C THR A 82 33.80 16.76 12.00
N LYS A 83 34.50 17.07 10.91
CA LYS A 83 33.97 17.79 9.75
C LYS A 83 32.51 17.38 9.57
N SER A 84 31.62 18.36 9.66
CA SER A 84 30.25 18.19 9.23
C SER A 84 30.30 17.84 7.76
N ASP A 85 30.17 16.55 7.43
CA ASP A 85 29.70 16.17 6.12
C ASP A 85 28.40 16.94 5.92
N SER A 86 28.43 17.86 4.97
CA SER A 86 27.29 18.63 4.53
C SER A 86 26.24 17.65 4.03
N ASN A 87 25.33 17.25 4.92
CA ASN A 87 24.10 16.58 4.53
C ASN A 87 23.29 17.62 3.76
N GLU A 88 23.42 17.56 2.44
CA GLU A 88 22.71 18.34 1.43
C GLU A 88 21.25 17.88 1.32
N ASP A 89 20.58 17.71 2.47
CA ASP A 89 19.29 17.03 2.58
C ASP A 89 18.32 17.76 3.53
N VAL A 90 18.43 19.09 3.61
CA VAL A 90 17.61 19.89 4.55
C VAL A 90 16.33 20.45 3.90
N ASN A 91 16.08 20.24 2.60
CA ASN A 91 14.89 20.83 1.94
C ASN A 91 14.25 19.98 0.82
N LYS A 92 14.49 18.66 0.78
CA LYS A 92 13.81 17.83 -0.22
C LYS A 92 12.39 17.54 0.19
N ASN A 93 11.44 17.83 -0.70
CA ASN A 93 10.05 17.45 -0.49
C ASN A 93 9.89 15.91 -0.68
N PHE A 94 8.76 15.37 -0.24
CA PHE A 94 8.52 13.92 -0.29
C PHE A 94 8.57 13.34 -1.72
N GLU A 95 8.15 14.10 -2.72
CA GLU A 95 8.18 13.71 -4.13
C GLU A 95 9.62 13.61 -4.66
N GLU A 96 10.47 14.56 -4.29
CA GLU A 96 11.89 14.60 -4.66
C GLU A 96 12.65 13.43 -4.05
N LEU A 97 12.36 13.07 -2.80
CA LEU A 97 12.89 11.87 -2.16
C LEU A 97 12.48 10.57 -2.87
N LEU A 98 11.24 10.50 -3.37
CA LEU A 98 10.78 9.35 -4.14
C LEU A 98 11.47 9.27 -5.51
N LEU A 99 11.64 10.40 -6.19
CA LEU A 99 12.31 10.47 -7.49
C LEU A 99 13.79 10.06 -7.39
N ASP A 100 14.50 10.54 -6.36
CA ASP A 100 15.90 10.16 -6.13
C ASP A 100 16.04 8.66 -5.88
N LYS A 101 15.10 8.06 -5.15
CA LYS A 101 15.10 6.62 -4.88
C LYS A 101 14.83 5.78 -6.13
N ILE A 102 13.98 6.28 -7.04
CA ILE A 102 13.67 5.62 -8.31
C ILE A 102 14.87 5.70 -9.27
N LYS A 103 15.53 6.86 -9.37
CA LYS A 103 16.69 7.08 -10.26
C LYS A 103 17.95 6.30 -9.87
N LYS A 104 18.07 5.87 -8.61
CA LYS A 104 19.22 5.12 -8.11
C LYS A 104 19.13 3.60 -8.40
N ASN A 105 17.99 3.10 -8.85
CA ASN A 105 17.79 1.74 -9.36
C ASN A 105 17.95 1.71 -10.88
#